data_AF-A0A3P7TQS3-F1
#
_entry.id   AF-A0A3P7TQS3-F1
#
_cell.length_a   1.000
_cell.length_b   1.000
_cell.length_c   1.000
_cell.angle_alpha   90.00
_cell.angle_beta   90.00
_cell.angle_gamma   90.00
#
_symmetry.space_group_name_H-M   'P 1'
#
loop_
_entity.id
_entity.type
_entity.pdbx_description
1 polymer ?
#
loop_
_entity_poly.entity_id
_entity_poly.type
_entity_poly.pdbx_seq_one_letter_code
_entity_poly.pdbx_strand_id
1 'polypeptide(L)'
;MLDSTAASQATRNLPRTFQFLEKSMDAVTFPYVNKVGLNSRPNGVALWFGKSMEQVDRSLFGLPSLEPDWTFESFCQRYMDNETSLFKDYANKGYKTLLAEDWMKGTLNWPGCLGFKKQPTDHYMRPFQVALERDASKLLKKTYSPENCIEQHQDILRYLQEFMNSYKDHPKFGWIWLSLLGHDHESGVIHADADFQRFLLDNKKKLEDSFVIFMGDHGLRGGKVTRTKLGSLDVNNPMFSMSIPKELRESTDVLSILKENAARLQTPYDIRATLLDILKYQPAVNFTDRQYMKIPGEYGTSFLRSQTDVERTCKNLPIPVTYCTCQYPMEKLKR
;
A
#
# COMPACT_ATOMS: atom_id res chain seq x y z
N MET A 1 0.90 -1.24 -6.04
CA MET A 1 1.40 -0.11 -5.23
C MET A 1 2.50 0.59 -5.99
N LEU A 2 2.56 1.92 -5.97
CA LEU A 2 3.64 2.73 -6.56
C LEU A 2 4.42 3.43 -5.45
N ASP A 3 5.73 3.20 -5.42
CA ASP A 3 6.64 3.89 -4.50
C ASP A 3 6.61 5.40 -4.74
N SER A 4 6.77 6.19 -3.68
CA SER A 4 7.04 7.62 -3.77
C SER A 4 5.96 8.42 -4.53
N THR A 5 4.72 7.93 -4.52
CA THR A 5 3.59 8.53 -5.21
C THR A 5 2.56 9.09 -4.23
N ALA A 6 2.53 10.42 -4.11
CA ALA A 6 1.58 11.14 -3.26
C ALA A 6 0.17 11.21 -3.86
N ALA A 7 -0.85 11.48 -3.02
CA ALA A 7 -2.24 11.61 -3.46
C ALA A 7 -2.40 12.70 -4.55
N SER A 8 -1.86 13.90 -4.30
CA SER A 8 -1.98 14.99 -5.27
C SER A 8 -1.15 14.74 -6.54
N GLN A 9 -0.02 14.05 -6.41
CA GLN A 9 0.82 13.64 -7.54
C GLN A 9 0.09 12.62 -8.43
N ALA A 10 -0.59 11.64 -7.84
CA ALA A 10 -1.39 10.67 -8.56
C ALA A 10 -2.55 11.34 -9.33
N THR A 11 -3.24 12.30 -8.73
CA THR A 11 -4.30 13.07 -9.42
C THR A 11 -3.77 13.76 -10.69
N ARG A 12 -2.53 14.26 -10.67
CA ARG A 12 -1.91 14.93 -11.83
C ARG A 12 -1.35 13.95 -12.85
N ASN A 13 -0.74 12.88 -12.37
CA ASN A 13 0.08 12.01 -13.22
C ASN A 13 -0.64 10.76 -13.73
N LEU A 14 -1.72 10.34 -13.05
CA LEU A 14 -2.48 9.14 -13.39
C LEU A 14 -3.97 9.43 -13.68
N PRO A 15 -4.30 10.49 -14.44
CA PRO A 15 -5.69 10.90 -14.63
C PRO A 15 -6.53 9.83 -15.31
N ARG A 16 -5.97 9.05 -16.24
CA ARG A 16 -6.74 8.01 -16.96
C ARG A 16 -7.04 6.83 -16.06
N THR A 17 -6.07 6.41 -15.25
CA THR A 17 -6.21 5.33 -14.28
C THR A 17 -7.24 5.69 -13.21
N PHE A 18 -7.13 6.86 -12.59
CA PHE A 18 -8.06 7.29 -11.55
C PHE A 18 -9.47 7.55 -12.09
N GLN A 19 -9.59 8.14 -13.29
CA GLN A 19 -10.90 8.25 -13.95
C GLN A 19 -11.54 6.88 -14.17
N PHE A 20 -10.77 5.88 -14.61
CA PHE A 20 -11.28 4.52 -14.78
C PHE A 20 -11.70 3.89 -13.45
N LEU A 21 -10.87 3.97 -12.42
CA LEU A 21 -11.18 3.46 -11.08
C LEU A 21 -12.48 4.05 -10.55
N GLU A 22 -12.62 5.38 -10.58
CA GLU A 22 -13.78 6.08 -10.00
C GLU A 22 -15.05 5.92 -10.84
N LYS A 23 -14.96 6.01 -12.18
CA LYS A 23 -16.14 6.02 -13.06
C LYS A 23 -16.55 4.65 -13.56
N SER A 24 -15.63 3.69 -13.62
CA SER A 24 -15.90 2.35 -14.16
C SER A 24 -15.91 1.25 -13.11
N MET A 25 -15.31 1.48 -11.93
CA MET A 25 -15.24 0.49 -10.84
C MET A 25 -15.83 1.00 -9.52
N ASP A 26 -16.45 2.19 -9.50
CA ASP A 26 -16.93 2.90 -8.30
C ASP A 26 -15.91 2.89 -7.16
N ALA A 27 -14.61 3.01 -7.49
CA ALA A 27 -13.57 3.08 -6.50
C ALA A 27 -13.72 4.35 -5.65
N VAL A 28 -13.44 4.22 -4.36
CA VAL A 28 -13.40 5.33 -3.42
C VAL A 28 -11.95 5.74 -3.22
N THR A 29 -11.65 7.00 -3.54
CA THR A 29 -10.35 7.64 -3.29
C THR A 29 -10.30 8.17 -1.86
N PHE A 30 -9.21 7.90 -1.16
CA PHE A 30 -8.99 8.32 0.23
C PHE A 30 -7.97 9.47 0.25
N PRO A 31 -8.41 10.75 0.31
CA PRO A 31 -7.50 11.88 0.26
C PRO A 31 -6.64 12.04 1.52
N TYR A 32 -7.02 11.46 2.65
CA TYR A 32 -6.39 11.69 3.95
C TYR A 32 -5.68 10.46 4.51
N VAL A 33 -4.93 9.72 3.68
CA VAL A 33 -4.02 8.66 4.18
C VAL A 33 -2.71 9.30 4.62
N ASN A 34 -2.28 9.04 5.86
CA ASN A 34 -1.02 9.52 6.41
C ASN A 34 -0.05 8.35 6.54
N LYS A 35 1.17 8.50 6.04
CA LYS A 35 2.22 7.51 6.26
C LYS A 35 2.60 7.42 7.75
N VAL A 36 3.13 6.29 8.19
CA VAL A 36 3.53 6.07 9.60
C VAL A 36 5.03 5.90 9.76
N GLY A 37 5.79 5.96 8.66
CA GLY A 37 7.23 5.89 8.69
C GLY A 37 7.90 6.61 7.52
N LEU A 38 9.22 6.69 7.59
CA LEU A 38 10.05 7.55 6.77
C LEU A 38 10.04 7.17 5.27
N ASN A 39 10.28 5.90 4.94
CA ASN A 39 10.30 5.31 3.58
C ASN A 39 9.36 4.11 3.45
N SER A 40 9.45 3.41 2.33
CA SER A 40 8.82 2.14 1.99
C SER A 40 8.86 1.10 3.08
N ARG A 41 10.00 0.88 3.75
CA ARG A 41 10.11 -0.21 4.73
C ARG A 41 9.15 -0.06 5.92
N PRO A 42 9.20 1.00 6.75
CA PRO A 42 8.33 1.10 7.92
C PRO A 42 6.85 1.15 7.53
N ASN A 43 6.49 1.75 6.38
CA ASN A 43 5.11 1.72 5.88
C ASN A 43 4.71 0.32 5.38
N GLY A 44 5.60 -0.39 4.69
CA GLY A 44 5.43 -1.78 4.26
C GLY A 44 5.35 -2.74 5.45
N VAL A 45 6.11 -2.51 6.52
CA VAL A 45 6.06 -3.32 7.74
C VAL A 45 4.75 -3.12 8.50
N ALA A 46 4.26 -1.87 8.58
CA ALA A 46 2.93 -1.57 9.10
C ALA A 46 1.83 -2.31 8.31
N LEU A 47 1.91 -2.35 6.98
CA LEU A 47 0.96 -3.06 6.13
C LEU A 47 1.06 -4.58 6.29
N TRP A 48 2.25 -5.12 6.10
CA TRP A 48 2.43 -6.57 5.93
C TRP A 48 2.49 -7.31 7.24
N PHE A 49 2.92 -6.68 8.34
CA PHE A 49 3.08 -7.33 9.64
C PHE A 49 2.28 -6.68 10.77
N GLY A 50 1.73 -5.48 10.57
CA GLY A 50 0.99 -4.77 11.62
C GLY A 50 1.89 -4.24 12.72
N LYS A 51 3.19 -4.07 12.42
CA LYS A 51 4.21 -3.65 13.38
C LYS A 51 4.67 -2.24 13.13
N SER A 52 4.94 -1.53 14.22
CA SER A 52 5.56 -0.22 14.22
C SER A 52 7.08 -0.34 14.20
N MET A 53 7.74 0.53 13.42
CA MET A 53 9.20 0.61 13.34
C MET A 53 9.79 1.93 13.84
N GLU A 54 8.93 2.90 14.13
CA GLU A 54 9.34 4.23 14.58
C GLU A 54 8.63 4.57 15.89
N GLN A 55 9.36 5.21 16.78
CA GLN A 55 8.80 5.72 18.02
C GLN A 55 7.81 6.84 17.70
N VAL A 56 6.63 6.79 18.33
CA VAL A 56 5.65 7.89 18.26
C VAL A 56 5.78 8.69 19.55
N ASP A 57 6.53 9.79 19.49
CA ASP A 57 6.60 10.74 20.59
C ASP A 57 5.26 11.48 20.73
N ARG A 58 4.63 11.33 21.90
CA ARG A 58 3.35 11.97 22.24
C ARG A 58 3.47 12.88 23.47
N SER A 59 4.70 13.21 23.87
CA SER A 59 4.98 14.12 24.99
C SER A 59 4.34 15.49 24.78
N LEU A 60 4.29 15.99 23.54
CA LEU A 60 3.59 17.22 23.14
C LEU A 60 2.10 17.21 23.50
N PHE A 61 1.49 16.04 23.67
CA PHE A 61 0.09 15.87 24.04
C PHE A 61 -0.09 15.47 25.52
N GLY A 62 0.97 15.46 26.32
CA GLY A 62 0.94 14.97 27.71
C GLY A 62 0.67 13.46 27.81
N LEU A 63 0.98 12.70 26.75
CA LEU A 63 0.75 11.26 26.68
C LEU A 63 2.09 10.50 26.65
N PRO A 64 2.15 9.25 27.14
CA PRO A 64 3.35 8.44 27.01
C PRO A 64 3.65 8.15 25.54
N SER A 65 4.94 8.14 25.18
CA SER A 65 5.38 7.72 23.85
C SER A 65 4.96 6.28 23.54
N LEU A 66 4.77 5.97 22.26
CA LEU A 66 4.64 4.60 21.80
C LEU A 66 6.01 4.13 21.33
N GLU A 67 6.53 3.10 22.01
CA GLU A 67 7.76 2.44 21.59
C GLU A 67 7.50 1.57 20.35
N PRO A 68 8.46 1.49 19.42
CA PRO A 68 8.31 0.67 18.22
C PRO A 68 8.29 -0.81 18.59
N ASP A 69 7.43 -1.59 17.92
CA ASP A 69 7.43 -3.05 18.05
C ASP A 69 8.76 -3.64 17.60
N TRP A 70 9.32 -3.10 16.51
CA TRP A 70 10.59 -3.54 15.92
C TRP A 70 11.51 -2.36 15.68
N THR A 71 12.73 -2.46 16.20
CA THR A 71 13.82 -1.56 15.81
C THR A 71 14.42 -1.98 14.46
N PHE A 72 15.12 -1.06 13.80
CA PHE A 72 15.90 -1.36 12.59
C PHE A 72 16.82 -2.58 12.81
N GLU A 73 17.52 -2.63 13.94
CA GLU A 73 18.42 -3.74 14.28
C GLU A 73 17.67 -5.07 14.40
N SER A 74 16.60 -5.09 15.21
CA SER A 74 15.80 -6.30 15.44
C SER A 74 15.13 -6.82 14.16
N PHE A 75 14.80 -5.93 13.21
CA PHE A 75 14.23 -6.30 11.93
C PHE A 75 15.31 -6.77 10.96
N CYS A 76 16.42 -6.05 10.83
CA CYS A 76 17.39 -6.26 9.76
C CYS A 76 18.35 -7.42 9.99
N GLN A 77 18.61 -7.79 11.25
CA GLN A 77 19.54 -8.87 11.59
C GLN A 77 18.92 -10.27 11.60
N ARG A 78 17.63 -10.41 11.24
CA ARG A 78 16.96 -11.71 11.20
C ARG A 78 16.07 -11.85 9.98
N TYR A 79 15.72 -13.09 9.66
CA TYR A 79 14.77 -13.39 8.60
C TYR A 79 13.31 -13.26 9.10
N MET A 80 12.42 -12.80 8.22
CA MET A 80 11.01 -12.55 8.52
C MET A 80 10.12 -13.81 8.39
N ASP A 81 10.69 -14.96 8.05
CA ASP A 81 9.97 -16.24 7.81
C ASP A 81 9.09 -16.69 8.99
N ASN A 82 9.53 -16.39 10.21
CA ASN A 82 8.83 -16.77 11.44
C ASN A 82 7.71 -15.80 11.83
N GLU A 83 7.64 -14.64 11.18
CA GLU A 83 6.60 -13.66 11.44
C GLU A 83 5.33 -13.97 10.66
N THR A 84 4.19 -13.50 11.17
CA THR A 84 2.90 -13.61 10.47
C THR A 84 2.70 -12.38 9.60
N SER A 85 2.95 -12.53 8.31
CA SER A 85 2.63 -11.52 7.31
C SER A 85 1.21 -11.68 6.74
N LEU A 86 0.68 -10.65 6.08
CA LEU A 86 -0.57 -10.77 5.30
C LEU A 86 -0.48 -11.93 4.31
N PHE A 87 0.65 -12.09 3.63
CA PHE A 87 0.86 -13.20 2.69
C PHE A 87 0.65 -14.56 3.34
N LYS A 88 1.22 -14.76 4.54
CA LYS A 88 1.06 -15.99 5.32
C LYS A 88 -0.37 -16.19 5.79
N ASP A 89 -1.04 -15.13 6.25
CA ASP A 89 -2.45 -15.17 6.64
C ASP A 89 -3.37 -15.60 5.48
N TYR A 90 -3.20 -15.00 4.30
CA TYR A 90 -3.98 -15.33 3.11
C TYR A 90 -3.66 -16.74 2.60
N ALA A 91 -2.39 -17.14 2.55
CA ALA A 91 -2.00 -18.49 2.17
C ALA A 91 -2.60 -19.56 3.11
N ASN A 92 -2.59 -19.32 4.42
CA ASN A 92 -3.19 -20.23 5.41
C ASN A 92 -4.71 -20.36 5.27
N LYS A 93 -5.38 -19.40 4.62
CA LYS A 93 -6.80 -19.43 4.28
C LYS A 93 -7.08 -20.01 2.88
N GLY A 94 -6.08 -20.59 2.23
CA GLY A 94 -6.21 -21.26 0.94
C GLY A 94 -6.10 -20.34 -0.27
N TYR A 95 -5.74 -19.07 -0.08
CA TYR A 95 -5.49 -18.17 -1.20
C TYR A 95 -4.17 -18.54 -1.88
N LYS A 96 -4.16 -18.45 -3.20
CA LYS A 96 -2.90 -18.38 -3.95
C LYS A 96 -2.33 -16.98 -3.80
N THR A 97 -1.02 -16.89 -3.58
CA THR A 97 -0.36 -15.64 -3.21
C THR A 97 0.71 -15.23 -4.21
N LEU A 98 0.74 -13.94 -4.54
CA LEU A 98 1.74 -13.32 -5.41
C LEU A 98 2.36 -12.12 -4.69
N LEU A 99 3.70 -12.07 -4.67
CA LEU A 99 4.47 -10.89 -4.32
C LEU A 99 5.45 -10.58 -5.46
N ALA A 100 5.28 -9.43 -6.10
CA ALA A 100 6.18 -8.97 -7.15
C ALA A 100 6.67 -7.55 -6.89
N GLU A 101 7.98 -7.36 -6.97
CA GLU A 101 8.65 -6.07 -6.86
C GLU A 101 9.49 -5.87 -8.12
N ASP A 102 9.71 -4.63 -8.55
CA ASP A 102 10.57 -4.27 -9.70
C ASP A 102 12.02 -3.94 -9.33
N TRP A 103 12.37 -4.11 -8.04
CA TRP A 103 13.72 -3.81 -7.53
C TRP A 103 14.28 -4.96 -6.70
N MET A 104 15.49 -5.44 -7.00
CA MET A 104 16.10 -6.62 -6.37
C MET A 104 16.36 -6.45 -4.88
N LYS A 105 16.55 -5.20 -4.45
CA LYS A 105 16.74 -4.87 -3.03
C LYS A 105 15.41 -4.75 -2.30
N GLY A 106 14.30 -4.54 -3.01
CA GLY A 106 12.93 -4.60 -2.50
C GLY A 106 12.65 -3.73 -1.26
N THR A 107 11.39 -3.77 -0.83
CA THR A 107 10.92 -3.02 0.34
C THR A 107 11.55 -3.52 1.64
N LEU A 108 11.74 -4.83 1.80
CA LEU A 108 12.23 -5.40 3.07
C LEU A 108 13.75 -5.55 3.12
N ASN A 109 14.45 -5.72 1.99
CA ASN A 109 15.90 -5.92 2.03
C ASN A 109 16.70 -4.62 1.96
N TRP A 110 16.15 -3.51 1.44
CA TRP A 110 16.88 -2.24 1.38
C TRP A 110 16.67 -1.33 2.60
N PRO A 111 17.74 -0.73 3.18
CA PRO A 111 19.16 -1.06 3.04
C PRO A 111 19.62 -2.22 3.94
N GLY A 112 20.31 -3.20 3.34
CA GLY A 112 21.15 -4.17 4.07
C GLY A 112 20.45 -5.17 4.98
N CYS A 113 19.14 -5.40 4.82
CA CYS A 113 18.34 -6.27 5.68
C CYS A 113 18.09 -7.62 5.03
N LEU A 114 17.92 -8.65 5.85
CA LEU A 114 17.82 -10.03 5.36
C LEU A 114 16.51 -10.32 4.61
N GLY A 115 15.40 -9.68 4.99
CA GLY A 115 14.08 -9.95 4.43
C GLY A 115 13.62 -11.38 4.70
N PHE A 116 13.11 -12.07 3.69
CA PHE A 116 12.75 -13.49 3.79
C PHE A 116 13.91 -14.41 3.33
N LYS A 117 14.11 -15.51 4.04
CA LYS A 117 15.05 -16.57 3.65
C LYS A 117 14.42 -17.51 2.63
N LYS A 118 13.20 -17.97 2.92
CA LYS A 118 12.39 -18.80 2.04
C LYS A 118 11.43 -17.93 1.23
N GLN A 119 10.95 -18.48 0.13
CA GLN A 119 9.94 -17.80 -0.69
C GLN A 119 8.67 -17.55 0.15
N PRO A 120 8.20 -16.30 0.30
CA PRO A 120 7.10 -15.96 1.21
C PRO A 120 5.70 -16.19 0.62
N THR A 121 5.59 -16.41 -0.69
CA THR A 121 4.35 -16.53 -1.48
C THR A 121 4.44 -17.68 -2.48
N ASP A 122 3.31 -18.14 -3.04
CA ASP A 122 3.32 -19.15 -4.11
C ASP A 122 4.08 -18.64 -5.35
N HIS A 123 3.94 -17.34 -5.63
CA HIS A 123 4.56 -16.62 -6.74
C HIS A 123 5.40 -15.47 -6.22
N TYR A 124 6.70 -15.49 -6.49
CA TYR A 124 7.64 -14.48 -5.97
C TYR A 124 8.61 -14.01 -7.06
N MET A 125 8.50 -12.73 -7.46
CA MET A 125 9.25 -12.18 -8.60
C MET A 125 10.73 -11.90 -8.30
N ARG A 126 11.13 -11.86 -7.01
CA ARG A 126 12.48 -11.42 -6.63
C ARG A 126 13.63 -12.20 -7.29
N PRO A 127 13.59 -13.55 -7.43
CA PRO A 127 14.65 -14.27 -8.14
C PRO A 127 14.89 -13.75 -9.56
N PHE A 128 13.81 -13.40 -10.28
CA PHE A 128 13.90 -12.77 -11.60
C PHE A 128 14.58 -11.39 -11.51
N GLN A 129 14.16 -10.53 -10.58
CA GLN A 129 14.79 -9.21 -10.43
C GLN A 129 16.27 -9.28 -10.05
N VAL A 130 16.64 -10.23 -9.19
CA VAL A 130 18.04 -10.47 -8.84
C VAL A 130 18.84 -10.91 -10.07
N ALA A 131 18.28 -11.80 -10.91
CA ALA A 131 18.93 -12.24 -12.13
C ALA A 131 19.10 -11.09 -13.14
N LEU A 132 18.10 -10.22 -13.24
CA LEU A 132 18.12 -9.04 -14.10
C LEU A 132 19.16 -8.02 -13.65
N GLU A 133 19.07 -7.52 -12.41
CA GLU A 133 19.94 -6.43 -11.91
C GLU A 133 21.37 -6.86 -11.58
N ARG A 134 21.64 -8.17 -11.48
CA ARG A 134 23.01 -8.71 -11.32
C ARG A 134 23.61 -9.24 -12.61
N ASP A 135 23.04 -8.92 -13.77
CA ASP A 135 23.54 -9.35 -15.08
C ASP A 135 23.76 -10.87 -15.17
N ALA A 136 22.84 -11.69 -14.60
CA ALA A 136 23.01 -13.14 -14.53
C ALA A 136 23.05 -13.83 -15.92
N SER A 137 22.60 -13.15 -16.98
CA SER A 137 22.65 -13.64 -18.35
C SER A 137 22.85 -12.51 -19.36
N LYS A 138 23.72 -12.74 -20.35
CA LYS A 138 23.89 -11.84 -21.50
C LYS A 138 22.58 -11.65 -22.29
N LEU A 139 21.74 -12.69 -22.34
CA LEU A 139 20.45 -12.61 -23.01
C LEU A 139 19.53 -11.64 -22.28
N LEU A 140 19.41 -11.77 -20.96
CA LEU A 140 18.60 -10.86 -20.14
C LEU A 140 19.07 -9.41 -20.30
N LYS A 141 20.38 -9.17 -20.21
CA LYS A 141 20.97 -7.84 -20.42
C LYS A 141 20.66 -7.27 -21.81
N LYS A 142 20.71 -8.10 -22.85
CA LYS A 142 20.38 -7.69 -24.22
C LYS A 142 18.88 -7.44 -24.39
N THR A 143 18.02 -8.16 -23.68
CA THR A 143 16.56 -7.98 -23.70
C THR A 143 16.16 -6.70 -22.98
N TYR A 144 16.68 -6.47 -21.77
CA TYR A 144 16.41 -5.28 -20.95
C TYR A 144 17.42 -4.17 -21.24
N SER A 145 17.46 -3.76 -22.50
CA SER A 145 18.32 -2.70 -22.97
C SER A 145 17.50 -1.51 -23.47
N PRO A 146 18.06 -0.29 -23.50
CA PRO A 146 17.35 0.89 -24.01
C PRO A 146 16.80 0.72 -25.43
N GLU A 147 17.43 -0.13 -26.25
CA GLU A 147 17.01 -0.38 -27.63
C GLU A 147 15.67 -1.14 -27.75
N ASN A 148 15.30 -1.94 -26.75
CA ASN A 148 14.05 -2.71 -26.79
C ASN A 148 12.88 -2.01 -26.08
N CYS A 149 13.15 -0.91 -25.35
CA CYS A 149 12.14 -0.13 -24.63
C CYS A 149 11.24 -0.98 -23.71
N ILE A 150 11.78 -2.03 -23.09
CA ILE A 150 11.04 -2.86 -22.13
C ILE A 150 11.23 -2.31 -20.73
N GLU A 151 10.14 -1.92 -20.08
CA GLU A 151 10.14 -1.44 -18.71
C GLU A 151 9.60 -2.49 -17.73
N GLN A 152 10.22 -2.60 -16.56
CA GLN A 152 9.93 -3.67 -15.59
C GLN A 152 8.49 -3.65 -15.05
N HIS A 153 7.81 -2.50 -15.04
CA HIS A 153 6.40 -2.44 -14.63
C HIS A 153 5.49 -3.22 -15.58
N GLN A 154 5.80 -3.25 -16.88
CA GLN A 154 5.02 -3.98 -17.88
C GLN A 154 5.12 -5.49 -17.65
N ASP A 155 6.30 -5.98 -17.25
CA ASP A 155 6.49 -7.39 -16.90
C ASP A 155 5.73 -7.78 -15.65
N ILE A 156 5.73 -6.92 -14.62
CA ILE A 156 4.98 -7.18 -13.40
C ILE A 156 3.47 -7.15 -13.66
N LEU A 157 2.98 -6.24 -14.50
CA LEU A 157 1.58 -6.24 -14.93
C LEU A 157 1.22 -7.51 -15.71
N ARG A 158 2.10 -7.99 -16.60
CA ARG A 158 1.93 -9.26 -17.29
C ARG A 158 1.97 -10.45 -16.34
N TYR A 159 2.86 -10.46 -15.36
CA TYR A 159 2.92 -11.53 -14.35
C TYR A 159 1.65 -11.55 -13.49
N LEU A 160 1.14 -10.38 -13.11
CA LEU A 160 -0.14 -10.25 -12.42
C LEU A 160 -1.30 -10.75 -13.30
N GLN A 161 -1.30 -10.42 -14.60
CA GLN A 161 -2.30 -10.91 -15.56
C GLN A 161 -2.33 -12.44 -15.63
N GLU A 162 -1.17 -13.07 -15.75
CA GLU A 162 -1.03 -14.53 -15.79
C GLU A 162 -1.48 -15.17 -14.48
N PHE A 163 -1.08 -14.59 -13.34
CA PHE A 163 -1.52 -15.02 -12.03
C PHE A 163 -3.05 -14.94 -11.87
N MET A 164 -3.68 -13.84 -12.31
CA MET A 164 -5.13 -13.69 -12.29
C MET A 164 -5.86 -14.74 -13.15
N ASN A 165 -5.26 -15.13 -14.29
CA ASN A 165 -5.82 -16.13 -15.20
C ASN A 165 -5.58 -17.58 -14.74
N SER A 166 -4.62 -17.79 -13.85
CA SER A 166 -4.31 -19.08 -13.26
C SER A 166 -5.28 -19.44 -12.11
N TYR A 167 -5.23 -20.68 -11.60
CA TYR A 167 -5.99 -21.13 -10.43
C TYR A 167 -7.48 -20.73 -10.44
N LYS A 168 -8.24 -21.14 -11.46
CA LYS A 168 -9.65 -20.73 -11.63
C LYS A 168 -10.51 -21.00 -10.39
N ASP A 169 -10.23 -22.09 -9.67
CA ASP A 169 -11.02 -22.53 -8.52
C ASP A 169 -10.43 -22.08 -7.16
N HIS A 170 -9.47 -21.15 -7.15
CA HIS A 170 -8.85 -20.66 -5.92
C HIS A 170 -8.94 -19.13 -5.80
N PRO A 171 -9.21 -18.61 -4.59
CA PRO A 171 -9.11 -17.18 -4.33
C PRO A 171 -7.64 -16.75 -4.38
N LYS A 172 -7.40 -15.47 -4.68
CA LYS A 172 -6.07 -14.94 -4.97
C LYS A 172 -5.78 -13.69 -4.16
N PHE A 173 -4.56 -13.60 -3.65
CA PHE A 173 -4.03 -12.40 -3.00
C PHE A 173 -2.75 -12.00 -3.71
N GLY A 174 -2.83 -10.97 -4.54
CA GLY A 174 -1.69 -10.44 -5.29
C GLY A 174 -1.26 -9.09 -4.76
N TRP A 175 0.04 -8.94 -4.51
CA TRP A 175 0.67 -7.68 -4.16
C TRP A 175 1.79 -7.37 -5.13
N ILE A 176 1.69 -6.24 -5.83
CA ILE A 176 2.76 -5.71 -6.66
C ILE A 176 3.27 -4.38 -6.08
N TRP A 177 4.59 -4.22 -6.04
CA TRP A 177 5.27 -3.00 -5.60
C TRP A 177 6.18 -2.49 -6.72
N LEU A 178 5.84 -1.33 -7.26
CA LEU A 178 6.60 -0.69 -8.33
C LEU A 178 7.41 0.46 -7.75
N SER A 179 8.69 0.20 -7.49
CA SER A 179 9.66 1.16 -6.98
C SER A 179 10.21 2.05 -8.08
N LEU A 180 10.50 1.52 -9.27
CA LEU A 180 11.35 2.23 -10.22
C LEU A 180 10.67 3.45 -10.89
N LEU A 181 9.35 3.41 -11.07
CA LEU A 181 8.62 4.49 -11.75
C LEU A 181 8.65 5.80 -10.96
N GLY A 182 8.34 5.75 -9.65
CA GLY A 182 8.08 6.95 -8.85
C GLY A 182 9.24 7.42 -7.99
N HIS A 183 10.25 6.56 -7.74
CA HIS A 183 11.23 6.77 -6.67
C HIS A 183 12.10 8.04 -6.86
N ASP A 184 12.51 8.35 -8.09
CA ASP A 184 13.52 9.38 -8.34
C ASP A 184 12.98 10.72 -8.87
N HIS A 185 11.73 10.78 -9.34
CA HIS A 185 11.20 11.98 -9.99
C HIS A 185 9.68 12.15 -9.84
N GLU A 186 9.21 13.38 -9.63
CA GLU A 186 7.79 13.69 -9.41
C GLU A 186 6.89 13.35 -10.59
N SER A 187 7.45 13.25 -11.79
CA SER A 187 6.76 12.91 -13.04
C SER A 187 7.00 11.47 -13.51
N GLY A 188 7.75 10.66 -12.76
CA GLY A 188 8.21 9.36 -13.23
C GLY A 188 7.12 8.32 -13.47
N VAL A 189 5.91 8.52 -12.94
CA VAL A 189 4.76 7.62 -13.17
C VAL A 189 3.88 8.02 -14.35
N ILE A 190 4.08 9.20 -14.97
CA ILE A 190 3.16 9.76 -15.97
C ILE A 190 3.05 8.86 -17.22
N HIS A 191 4.18 8.36 -17.72
CA HIS A 191 4.18 7.56 -18.95
C HIS A 191 3.52 6.18 -18.76
N ALA A 192 3.42 5.70 -17.52
CA ALA A 192 2.79 4.44 -17.18
C ALA A 192 1.25 4.52 -17.00
N ASP A 193 0.65 5.72 -16.99
CA ASP A 193 -0.80 5.90 -16.75
C ASP A 193 -1.66 5.09 -17.75
N ALA A 194 -1.29 5.12 -19.03
CA ALA A 194 -2.02 4.37 -20.05
C ALA A 194 -1.88 2.84 -19.88
N ASP A 195 -0.76 2.37 -19.35
CA ASP A 195 -0.53 0.94 -19.11
C ASP A 195 -1.38 0.44 -17.94
N PHE A 196 -1.46 1.19 -16.84
CA PHE A 196 -2.32 0.86 -15.71
C PHE A 196 -3.81 0.91 -16.08
N GLN A 197 -4.23 1.97 -16.78
CA GLN A 197 -5.61 2.06 -17.27
C GLN A 197 -5.97 0.87 -18.17
N ARG A 198 -5.11 0.53 -19.14
CA ARG A 198 -5.34 -0.59 -20.06
C ARG A 198 -5.41 -1.91 -19.33
N PHE A 199 -4.51 -2.17 -18.38
CA PHE A 199 -4.56 -3.37 -17.54
C PHE A 199 -5.90 -3.50 -16.80
N LEU A 200 -6.39 -2.41 -16.19
CA LEU A 200 -7.67 -2.40 -15.49
C LEU A 200 -8.86 -2.58 -16.44
N LEU A 201 -8.83 -1.97 -17.61
CA LEU A 201 -9.85 -2.10 -18.65
C LEU A 201 -9.96 -3.55 -19.14
N ASP A 202 -8.82 -4.16 -19.51
CA ASP A 202 -8.76 -5.51 -20.06
C ASP A 202 -9.17 -6.57 -19.03
N ASN A 203 -9.03 -6.26 -17.74
CA ASN A 203 -9.38 -7.15 -16.64
C ASN A 203 -10.67 -6.79 -15.91
N LYS A 204 -11.40 -5.75 -16.35
CA LYS A 204 -12.57 -5.21 -15.63
C LYS A 204 -13.51 -6.30 -15.14
N LYS A 205 -13.94 -7.20 -16.05
CA LYS A 205 -14.86 -8.29 -15.74
C LYS A 205 -14.31 -9.28 -14.70
N LYS A 206 -13.01 -9.60 -14.74
CA LYS A 206 -12.38 -10.51 -13.78
C LYS A 206 -12.22 -9.87 -12.39
N LEU A 207 -12.18 -8.55 -12.34
CA LEU A 207 -12.04 -7.77 -11.12
C LEU A 207 -13.40 -7.39 -10.49
N GLU A 208 -14.53 -7.70 -11.14
CA GLU A 208 -15.86 -7.36 -10.61
C GLU A 208 -16.15 -8.03 -9.26
N ASP A 209 -15.59 -9.21 -9.00
CA ASP A 209 -15.72 -9.92 -7.72
C ASP A 209 -14.43 -9.80 -6.86
N SER A 210 -13.75 -8.66 -6.95
CA SER A 210 -12.47 -8.44 -6.26
C SER A 210 -12.43 -7.12 -5.52
N PHE A 211 -11.71 -7.12 -4.40
CA PHE A 211 -11.21 -5.88 -3.81
C PHE A 211 -9.97 -5.45 -4.61
N VAL A 212 -10.01 -4.26 -5.21
CA VAL A 212 -8.92 -3.73 -6.03
C VAL A 212 -8.39 -2.47 -5.39
N ILE A 213 -7.11 -2.48 -5.03
CA ILE A 213 -6.45 -1.36 -4.33
C ILE A 213 -5.33 -0.81 -5.21
N PHE A 214 -5.37 0.51 -5.42
CA PHE A 214 -4.30 1.27 -6.06
C PHE A 214 -3.77 2.31 -5.06
N MET A 215 -2.49 2.19 -4.69
CA MET A 215 -1.95 2.97 -3.56
C MET A 215 -0.46 3.27 -3.69
N GLY A 216 0.00 4.27 -2.95
CA GLY A 216 1.40 4.52 -2.64
C GLY A 216 1.73 4.18 -1.19
N ASP A 217 3.02 4.16 -0.88
CA ASP A 217 3.57 3.93 0.47
C ASP A 217 3.93 5.25 1.17
N HIS A 218 4.46 6.21 0.41
CA HIS A 218 4.71 7.60 0.78
C HIS A 218 4.74 8.49 -0.49
N GLY A 219 4.84 9.81 -0.32
CA GLY A 219 5.13 10.72 -1.44
C GLY A 219 6.63 10.84 -1.74
N LEU A 220 6.98 11.48 -2.86
CA LEU A 220 8.38 11.69 -3.24
C LEU A 220 9.17 12.38 -2.13
N ARG A 221 10.34 11.82 -1.80
CA ARG A 221 11.20 12.33 -0.71
C ARG A 221 12.36 13.19 -1.18
N GLY A 222 12.76 13.05 -2.45
CA GLY A 222 13.87 13.77 -3.08
C GLY A 222 13.40 14.89 -4.00
N GLY A 223 14.35 15.62 -4.59
CA GLY A 223 14.07 16.64 -5.60
C GLY A 223 13.71 18.01 -5.02
N LYS A 224 13.62 19.02 -5.90
CA LYS A 224 13.30 20.40 -5.52
C LYS A 224 11.83 20.58 -5.13
N VAL A 225 10.93 19.75 -5.67
CA VAL A 225 9.48 19.84 -5.43
C VAL A 225 9.14 19.69 -3.94
N THR A 226 9.87 18.87 -3.20
CA THR A 226 9.64 18.61 -1.75
C THR A 226 9.92 19.83 -0.88
N ARG A 227 10.62 20.84 -1.41
CA ARG A 227 10.88 22.12 -0.72
C ARG A 227 9.73 23.11 -0.85
N THR A 228 8.74 22.82 -1.70
CA THR A 228 7.53 23.62 -1.80
C THR A 228 6.57 23.27 -0.66
N LYS A 229 5.66 24.19 -0.32
CA LYS A 229 4.64 23.94 0.72
C LYS A 229 3.77 22.72 0.42
N LEU A 230 3.41 22.51 -0.86
CA LEU A 230 2.60 21.36 -1.26
C LEU A 230 3.44 20.07 -1.25
N GLY A 231 4.64 20.11 -1.84
CA GLY A 231 5.52 18.95 -1.89
C GLY A 231 5.93 18.42 -0.52
N SER A 232 6.12 19.30 0.47
CA SER A 232 6.42 18.87 1.84
C SER A 232 5.26 18.14 2.52
N LEU A 233 4.01 18.47 2.16
CA LEU A 233 2.81 17.76 2.61
C LEU A 233 2.62 16.44 1.85
N ASP A 234 2.82 16.46 0.53
CA ASP A 234 2.72 15.29 -0.35
C ASP A 234 3.60 14.12 0.13
N VAL A 235 4.80 14.42 0.65
CA VAL A 235 5.74 13.42 1.22
C VAL A 235 5.07 12.50 2.26
N ASN A 236 4.07 13.01 2.97
CA ASN A 236 3.39 12.33 4.08
C ASN A 236 2.00 11.80 3.71
N ASN A 237 1.48 12.13 2.54
CA ASN A 237 0.13 11.79 2.07
C ASN A 237 0.18 10.91 0.81
N PRO A 238 0.44 9.59 0.96
CA PRO A 238 0.44 8.67 -0.18
C PRO A 238 -0.94 8.57 -0.83
N MET A 239 -0.97 8.28 -2.14
CA MET A 239 -2.23 8.02 -2.82
C MET A 239 -2.88 6.72 -2.30
N PHE A 240 -4.21 6.68 -2.28
CA PHE A 240 -4.95 5.44 -2.02
C PHE A 240 -6.34 5.51 -2.67
N SER A 241 -6.70 4.45 -3.38
CA SER A 241 -8.03 4.23 -3.95
C SER A 241 -8.38 2.76 -3.87
N MET A 242 -9.64 2.46 -3.53
CA MET A 242 -10.13 1.10 -3.35
C MET A 242 -11.48 0.92 -4.02
N SER A 243 -11.57 -0.06 -4.93
CA SER A 243 -12.83 -0.63 -5.40
C SER A 243 -13.13 -1.91 -4.64
N ILE A 244 -14.41 -2.19 -4.47
CA ILE A 244 -14.92 -3.36 -3.76
C ILE A 244 -15.78 -4.20 -4.72
N PRO A 245 -15.96 -5.51 -4.46
CA PRO A 245 -16.76 -6.38 -5.30
C PRO A 245 -18.12 -5.76 -5.64
N LYS A 246 -18.51 -5.86 -6.91
CA LYS A 246 -19.75 -5.28 -7.45
C LYS A 246 -20.97 -5.72 -6.66
N GLU A 247 -21.06 -7.03 -6.39
CA GLU A 247 -22.15 -7.59 -5.61
C GLU A 247 -22.26 -6.92 -4.23
N LEU A 248 -21.13 -6.69 -3.55
CA LEU A 248 -21.13 -6.06 -2.22
C LEU A 248 -21.54 -4.59 -2.28
N ARG A 249 -21.23 -3.87 -3.37
CA ARG A 249 -21.69 -2.48 -3.59
C ARG A 249 -23.20 -2.37 -3.75
N GLU A 250 -23.80 -3.38 -4.37
CA GLU A 250 -25.22 -3.39 -4.75
C GLU A 250 -26.10 -4.01 -3.65
N SER A 251 -25.59 -5.02 -2.95
CA SER A 251 -26.35 -5.80 -1.96
C SER A 251 -26.16 -5.33 -0.51
N THR A 252 -25.20 -4.46 -0.24
CA THR A 252 -24.88 -4.00 1.13
C THR A 252 -24.62 -2.50 1.21
N ASP A 253 -24.51 -1.97 2.42
CA ASP A 253 -24.15 -0.59 2.73
C ASP A 253 -22.63 -0.34 2.81
N VAL A 254 -21.79 -1.32 2.46
CA VAL A 254 -20.33 -1.19 2.63
C VAL A 254 -19.76 0.01 1.87
N LEU A 255 -20.35 0.39 0.74
CA LEU A 255 -19.88 1.52 -0.07
C LEU A 255 -20.14 2.87 0.61
N SER A 256 -21.22 3.02 1.38
CA SER A 256 -21.47 4.26 2.14
C SER A 256 -20.48 4.38 3.30
N ILE A 257 -20.25 3.29 4.03
CA ILE A 257 -19.25 3.23 5.12
C ILE A 257 -17.84 3.48 4.60
N LEU A 258 -17.49 2.92 3.43
CA LEU A 258 -16.19 3.16 2.79
C LEU A 258 -16.00 4.65 2.47
N LYS A 259 -17.03 5.33 1.93
CA LYS A 259 -17.01 6.77 1.63
C LYS A 259 -16.91 7.63 2.88
N GLU A 260 -17.62 7.28 3.94
CA GLU A 260 -17.53 7.96 5.23
C GLU A 260 -16.11 7.87 5.80
N ASN A 261 -15.55 6.66 5.83
CA ASN A 261 -14.18 6.43 6.30
C ASN A 261 -13.13 7.13 5.42
N ALA A 262 -13.36 7.24 4.11
CA ALA A 262 -12.46 7.96 3.21
C ALA A 262 -12.33 9.46 3.52
N ALA A 263 -13.34 10.06 4.16
CA ALA A 263 -13.31 11.46 4.59
C ALA A 263 -12.54 11.68 5.92
N ARG A 264 -12.05 10.62 6.58
CA ARG A 264 -11.32 10.68 7.85
C ARG A 264 -9.83 10.40 7.64
N LEU A 265 -9.00 10.83 8.59
CA LEU A 265 -7.56 10.52 8.59
C LEU A 265 -7.34 9.01 8.73
N GLN A 266 -6.70 8.38 7.74
CA GLN A 266 -6.37 6.96 7.73
C GLN A 266 -4.87 6.72 7.73
N THR A 267 -4.47 5.49 8.02
CA THR A 267 -3.06 5.05 8.07
C THR A 267 -2.87 3.71 7.36
N PRO A 268 -1.63 3.32 7.05
CA PRO A 268 -1.32 1.97 6.60
C PRO A 268 -1.85 0.85 7.52
N TYR A 269 -1.98 1.11 8.83
CA TYR A 269 -2.58 0.13 9.74
C TYR A 269 -4.06 -0.11 9.46
N ASP A 270 -4.81 0.91 9.03
CA ASP A 270 -6.23 0.75 8.68
C ASP A 270 -6.41 -0.06 7.40
N ILE A 271 -5.48 0.12 6.44
CA ILE A 271 -5.43 -0.70 5.21
C ILE A 271 -5.19 -2.17 5.58
N ARG A 272 -4.23 -2.44 6.47
CA ARG A 272 -3.99 -3.79 6.98
C ARG A 272 -5.20 -4.37 7.69
N ALA A 273 -5.80 -3.61 8.62
CA ALA A 273 -6.98 -4.04 9.36
C ALA A 273 -8.13 -4.37 8.41
N THR A 274 -8.30 -3.61 7.32
CA THR A 274 -9.29 -3.87 6.27
C THR A 274 -9.03 -5.21 5.57
N LEU A 275 -7.77 -5.49 5.18
CA LEU A 275 -7.42 -6.76 4.55
C LEU A 275 -7.64 -7.96 5.49
N LEU A 276 -7.33 -7.81 6.78
CA LEU A 276 -7.61 -8.83 7.79
C LEU A 276 -9.11 -9.02 8.03
N ASP A 277 -9.90 -7.95 8.02
CA ASP A 277 -11.36 -8.00 8.15
C ASP A 277 -11.99 -8.76 6.97
N ILE A 278 -11.59 -8.43 5.74
CA ILE A 278 -11.98 -9.14 4.51
C ILE A 278 -11.68 -10.63 4.60
N LEU A 279 -10.50 -10.98 5.11
CA LEU A 279 -10.04 -12.36 5.16
C LEU A 279 -10.67 -13.20 6.28
N LYS A 280 -10.77 -12.62 7.48
CA LYS A 280 -10.98 -13.38 8.72
C LYS A 280 -12.38 -13.21 9.32
N TYR A 281 -13.04 -12.08 9.10
CA TYR A 281 -14.23 -11.71 9.90
C TYR A 281 -15.47 -11.44 9.03
N GLN A 282 -15.35 -10.64 7.97
CA GLN A 282 -16.47 -10.32 7.08
C GLN A 282 -17.15 -11.56 6.44
N PRO A 283 -16.43 -12.63 6.04
CA PRO A 283 -17.07 -13.82 5.48
C PRO A 283 -18.08 -14.49 6.43
N ALA A 284 -17.83 -14.46 7.74
CA ALA A 284 -18.71 -15.09 8.73
C ALA A 284 -20.04 -14.34 8.93
N VAL A 285 -20.10 -13.07 8.50
CA VAL A 285 -21.25 -12.17 8.61
C VAL A 285 -21.76 -11.76 7.23
N ASN A 286 -21.44 -12.53 6.18
CA ASN A 286 -21.80 -12.26 4.78
C ASN A 286 -21.54 -10.83 4.33
N PHE A 287 -20.45 -10.23 4.82
CA PHE A 287 -20.10 -8.85 4.55
C PHE A 287 -21.21 -7.86 4.91
N THR A 288 -22.04 -8.07 5.94
CA THR A 288 -23.15 -7.15 6.31
C THR A 288 -22.93 -6.37 7.59
N ASP A 289 -22.02 -6.83 8.46
CA ASP A 289 -21.75 -6.15 9.73
C ASP A 289 -20.84 -4.93 9.53
N ARG A 290 -21.33 -3.77 9.97
CA ARG A 290 -20.63 -2.49 9.97
C ARG A 290 -20.28 -1.99 11.34
N GLN A 291 -20.59 -2.72 12.41
CA GLN A 291 -20.26 -2.25 13.73
C GLN A 291 -18.74 -2.17 13.90
N TYR A 292 -18.29 -1.12 14.60
CA TYR A 292 -16.91 -0.96 14.99
C TYR A 292 -16.41 -2.22 15.67
N MET A 293 -15.26 -2.71 15.22
CA MET A 293 -14.61 -3.88 15.77
C MET A 293 -13.11 -3.64 15.85
N LYS A 294 -12.55 -3.85 17.05
CA LYS A 294 -11.10 -3.87 17.24
C LYS A 294 -10.55 -5.25 16.89
N ILE A 295 -9.73 -5.33 15.85
CA ILE A 295 -9.03 -6.57 15.51
C ILE A 295 -7.89 -6.78 16.52
N PRO A 296 -7.82 -7.93 17.23
CA PRO A 296 -6.79 -8.17 18.22
C PRO A 296 -5.38 -8.06 17.65
N GLY A 297 -4.51 -7.32 18.35
CA GLY A 297 -3.11 -7.14 17.95
C GLY A 297 -2.86 -6.15 16.82
N GLU A 298 -3.90 -5.47 16.33
CA GLU A 298 -3.80 -4.50 15.23
C GLU A 298 -3.99 -3.06 15.72
N TYR A 299 -3.25 -2.13 15.13
CA TYR A 299 -3.35 -0.69 15.42
C TYR A 299 -4.49 0.01 14.67
N GLY A 300 -4.87 -0.54 13.52
CA GLY A 300 -5.82 0.08 12.61
C GLY A 300 -7.25 -0.44 12.75
N THR A 301 -8.12 0.18 11.98
CA THR A 301 -9.56 -0.12 11.92
C THR A 301 -9.98 -0.35 10.48
N SER A 302 -10.82 -1.37 10.24
CA SER A 302 -11.28 -1.72 8.90
C SER A 302 -12.11 -0.60 8.27
N PHE A 303 -11.89 -0.33 6.98
CA PHE A 303 -12.71 0.61 6.22
C PHE A 303 -14.11 0.07 5.92
N LEU A 304 -14.36 -1.22 6.13
CA LEU A 304 -15.66 -1.87 5.92
C LEU A 304 -16.56 -1.80 7.17
N ARG A 305 -16.12 -1.10 8.22
CA ARG A 305 -16.83 -0.95 9.50
C ARG A 305 -16.84 0.51 9.90
N SER A 306 -17.80 0.90 10.72
CA SER A 306 -17.81 2.20 11.37
C SER A 306 -16.57 2.35 12.23
N GLN A 307 -16.06 3.57 12.28
CA GLN A 307 -14.98 3.98 13.16
C GLN A 307 -15.58 4.74 14.35
N THR A 308 -14.97 4.62 15.53
CA THR A 308 -15.46 5.28 16.76
C THR A 308 -15.67 6.79 16.58
N ASP A 309 -16.50 7.40 17.42
CA ASP A 309 -16.75 8.86 17.41
C ASP A 309 -15.54 9.71 17.80
N VAL A 310 -14.47 9.09 18.32
CA VAL A 310 -13.21 9.77 18.61
C VAL A 310 -12.61 10.34 17.33
N GLU A 311 -12.34 11.65 17.35
CA GLU A 311 -11.71 12.34 16.24
C GLU A 311 -10.33 11.72 15.93
N ARG A 312 -10.11 11.43 14.64
CA ARG A 312 -8.87 10.82 14.15
C ARG A 312 -7.84 11.92 13.90
N THR A 313 -6.85 11.99 14.79
CA THR A 313 -5.78 12.98 14.76
C THR A 313 -4.43 12.30 15.01
N CYS A 314 -3.32 12.97 14.73
CA CYS A 314 -1.98 12.46 15.08
C CYS A 314 -1.75 12.30 16.59
N LYS A 315 -2.63 12.83 17.44
CA LYS A 315 -2.64 12.56 18.89
C LYS A 315 -3.15 11.14 19.20
N ASN A 316 -4.18 10.70 18.47
CA ASN A 316 -4.93 9.48 18.75
C ASN A 316 -4.50 8.29 17.88
N LEU A 317 -3.81 8.55 16.77
CA LEU A 317 -3.29 7.55 15.85
C LEU A 317 -1.77 7.38 16.03
N PRO A 318 -1.21 6.20 15.70
CA PRO A 318 0.23 5.92 15.78
C PRO A 318 1.00 6.57 14.61
N ILE A 319 0.89 7.89 14.49
CA ILE A 319 1.54 8.71 13.47
C ILE A 319 2.62 9.55 14.18
N PRO A 320 3.91 9.33 13.91
CA PRO A 320 4.97 10.22 14.38
C PRO A 320 4.67 11.67 13.99
N VAL A 321 4.84 12.61 14.92
CA VAL A 321 4.47 14.03 14.74
C VAL A 321 5.16 14.64 13.50
N THR A 322 6.37 14.20 13.17
CA THR A 322 7.13 14.63 11.98
C THR A 322 6.46 14.26 10.65
N TYR A 323 5.56 13.28 10.64
CA TYR A 323 4.80 12.87 9.45
C TYR A 323 3.36 13.33 9.48
N CYS A 324 2.93 14.01 10.54
CA CYS A 324 1.55 14.40 10.71
C CYS A 324 1.09 15.37 9.61
N THR A 325 -0.01 15.06 8.93
CA THR A 325 -0.66 15.94 7.94
C THR A 325 -1.80 16.77 8.52
N CYS A 326 -2.17 16.57 9.80
CA CYS A 326 -3.17 17.42 10.46
C CYS A 326 -2.67 18.87 10.53
N GLN A 327 -3.53 19.80 10.16
CA GLN A 327 -3.29 21.23 10.36
C GLN A 327 -3.91 21.65 11.69
N TYR A 328 -3.12 22.33 12.52
CA TYR A 328 -3.58 22.88 13.79
C TYR A 328 -3.71 24.41 13.68
N PRO A 329 -4.67 25.05 14.36
CA PRO A 329 -4.69 26.49 14.50
C PRO A 329 -3.37 26.98 15.09
N MET A 330 -2.70 27.91 14.39
CA MET A 330 -1.41 28.47 14.83
C MET A 330 -1.65 29.82 15.51
N GLU A 331 -1.06 30.01 16.69
CA GLU A 331 -1.03 31.31 17.38
C GLU A 331 0.33 31.99 17.18
N LYS A 332 0.33 33.30 16.87
CA LYS A 332 1.57 34.08 16.81
C LYS A 332 2.01 34.43 18.23
N LEU A 333 3.04 33.74 18.70
CA LEU A 333 3.76 34.17 19.89
C LEU A 333 4.54 35.46 19.57
N LYS A 334 4.21 36.56 20.26
CA LYS A 334 5.07 37.75 20.26
C LYS A 334 6.37 37.36 20.97
N ARG A 335 7.48 37.36 20.22
CA ARG A 335 8.82 37.24 20.79
C ARG A 335 9.32 38.57 21.31
#